data_AF-A0A550JFH5-F1
#
_entry.id   AF-A0A550JFH5-F1
#
_cell.length_a   1.000
_cell.length_b   1.000
_cell.length_c   1.000
_cell.angle_alpha   90.00
_cell.angle_beta   90.00
_cell.angle_gamma   90.00
#
_symmetry.space_group_name_H-M   'P 1'
#
loop_
_entity.id
_entity.type
_entity.pdbx_description
1 polymer ?
#
loop_
_entity_poly.entity_id
_entity_poly.type
_entity_poly.pdbx_seq_one_letter_code
_entity_poly.pdbx_strand_id
1 'polypeptide(L)'
;MKNILPLLFTLFLLLSAEVVLAENGPATLELGGLSQPKVSFNHGTHQALTGDCKTCHHMGVGNGGCKGCHGRDGRFADATTAIHDSCNGCHAERAVAGSDACGFCHPGAVGTTESAPSAGPGGKGKNRR
;
A
#
# COMPACT_ATOMS: atom_id res chain seq x y z
N MET A 1 -46.30 2.27 36.58
CA MET A 1 -44.99 2.50 35.90
C MET A 1 -43.80 2.04 36.78
N LYS A 2 -43.87 0.90 37.48
CA LYS A 2 -42.86 0.51 38.51
C LYS A 2 -41.89 -0.59 38.02
N ASN A 3 -42.20 -1.19 36.88
CA ASN A 3 -41.65 -2.43 36.36
C ASN A 3 -41.12 -2.28 34.91
N ILE A 4 -41.03 -1.04 34.43
CA ILE A 4 -40.53 -0.70 33.09
C ILE A 4 -38.98 -0.68 33.07
N LEU A 5 -38.36 -0.37 34.22
CA LEU A 5 -36.92 -0.27 34.40
C LEU A 5 -36.15 -1.61 34.19
N PRO A 6 -36.58 -2.77 34.74
CA PRO A 6 -35.91 -4.04 34.44
C PRO A 6 -36.12 -4.49 32.98
N LEU A 7 -37.24 -4.10 32.37
CA LEU A 7 -37.62 -4.50 31.00
C LEU A 7 -36.79 -3.76 29.94
N LEU A 8 -36.47 -2.49 30.19
CA LEU A 8 -35.52 -1.72 29.36
C LEU A 8 -34.08 -2.23 29.50
N PHE A 9 -33.68 -2.68 30.69
CA PHE A 9 -32.35 -3.22 30.92
C PHE A 9 -32.13 -4.56 30.20
N THR A 10 -33.14 -5.43 30.18
CA THR A 10 -33.10 -6.67 29.39
C THR A 10 -33.10 -6.42 27.88
N LEU A 11 -33.81 -5.38 27.41
CA LEU A 11 -33.83 -5.02 25.99
C LEU A 11 -32.49 -4.44 25.53
N PHE A 12 -31.78 -3.70 26.38
CA PHE A 12 -30.46 -3.16 26.10
C PHE A 12 -29.38 -4.26 26.04
N LEU A 13 -29.48 -5.30 26.88
CA LEU A 13 -28.58 -6.46 26.84
C LEU A 13 -28.75 -7.31 25.57
N LEU A 14 -29.97 -7.42 25.04
CA LEU A 14 -30.26 -8.14 23.80
C LEU A 14 -29.82 -7.39 22.52
N LEU A 15 -29.46 -6.11 22.63
CA LEU A 15 -29.06 -5.24 21.52
C LEU A 15 -27.53 -5.05 21.43
N SER A 16 -26.75 -5.92 22.07
CA SER A 16 -25.27 -5.88 22.07
C SER A 16 -24.61 -6.83 21.09
N ALA A 17 -25.37 -7.41 20.15
CA ALA A 17 -24.80 -7.98 18.92
C ALA A 17 -24.40 -6.82 18.01
N GLU A 18 -23.34 -6.11 18.41
CA GLU A 18 -22.74 -5.06 17.62
C GLU A 18 -22.26 -5.66 16.30
N VAL A 19 -22.73 -5.04 15.23
CA VAL A 19 -22.33 -5.41 13.88
C VAL A 19 -20.85 -5.09 13.76
N VAL A 20 -20.01 -6.12 13.75
CA VAL A 20 -18.59 -6.03 13.37
C VAL A 20 -18.54 -5.71 11.87
N LEU A 21 -18.79 -4.45 11.50
CA LEU A 21 -18.68 -4.01 10.11
C LEU A 21 -17.22 -3.78 9.78
N ALA A 22 -16.67 -4.77 9.07
CA ALA A 22 -15.54 -4.70 8.15
C ALA A 22 -14.22 -4.10 8.70
N GLU A 23 -13.42 -4.95 9.32
CA GLU A 23 -11.99 -4.68 9.61
C GLU A 23 -11.10 -4.63 8.34
N ASN A 24 -11.69 -4.76 7.15
CA ASN A 24 -10.95 -4.98 5.91
C ASN A 24 -11.29 -3.92 4.85
N GLY A 25 -10.26 -3.42 4.16
CA GLY A 25 -10.40 -2.57 2.98
C GLY A 25 -10.94 -3.35 1.77
N PRO A 26 -11.14 -2.70 0.61
CA PRO A 26 -11.57 -3.39 -0.60
C PRO A 26 -10.59 -4.52 -0.96
N ALA A 27 -11.09 -5.64 -1.49
CA ALA A 27 -10.23 -6.76 -1.86
C ALA A 27 -9.25 -6.40 -3.00
N THR A 28 -9.71 -5.56 -3.93
CA THR A 28 -8.93 -5.07 -5.07
C THR A 28 -9.22 -3.60 -5.31
N LEU A 29 -8.23 -2.87 -5.82
CA LEU A 29 -8.39 -1.46 -6.20
C LEU A 29 -7.41 -1.08 -7.31
N GLU A 30 -7.74 -0.03 -8.05
CA GLU A 30 -6.90 0.46 -9.15
C GLU A 30 -6.04 1.64 -8.68
N LEU A 31 -4.73 1.56 -8.90
CA LEU A 31 -3.78 2.62 -8.58
C LEU A 31 -3.25 3.30 -9.86
N GLY A 32 -3.12 4.62 -9.83
CA GLY A 32 -2.46 5.41 -10.88
C GLY A 32 -3.31 5.64 -12.15
N GLY A 33 -2.68 5.56 -13.32
CA GLY A 33 -3.34 5.69 -14.63
C GLY A 33 -3.14 7.01 -15.39
N LEU A 34 -2.16 7.85 -15.01
CA LEU A 34 -1.89 9.10 -15.73
C LEU A 34 -0.82 8.91 -16.82
N SER A 35 0.39 8.52 -16.42
CA SER A 35 1.54 8.38 -17.33
C SER A 35 1.85 6.94 -17.73
N GLN A 36 1.25 5.97 -17.03
CA GLN A 36 1.39 4.53 -17.26
C GLN A 36 0.02 3.86 -17.08
N PRO A 37 -0.19 2.64 -17.61
CA PRO A 37 -1.40 1.85 -17.36
C PRO A 37 -1.72 1.74 -15.87
N LYS A 38 -2.99 1.58 -15.50
CA LYS A 38 -3.36 1.41 -14.08
C LYS A 38 -2.79 0.09 -13.54
N VAL A 39 -2.44 0.10 -12.26
CA VAL A 39 -2.05 -1.11 -11.52
C VAL A 39 -3.30 -1.66 -10.85
N SER A 40 -3.69 -2.88 -11.23
CA SER A 40 -4.73 -3.62 -10.52
C SER A 40 -4.13 -4.22 -9.25
N PHE A 41 -4.35 -3.54 -8.13
CA PHE A 41 -3.75 -3.87 -6.84
C PHE A 41 -4.67 -4.80 -6.03
N ASN A 42 -4.19 -5.99 -5.72
CA ASN A 42 -4.88 -6.94 -4.85
C ASN A 42 -4.60 -6.61 -3.38
N HIS A 43 -5.34 -5.64 -2.83
CA HIS A 43 -5.22 -5.19 -1.45
C HIS A 43 -5.47 -6.32 -0.45
N GLY A 44 -6.43 -7.22 -0.70
CA GLY A 44 -6.73 -8.35 0.19
C GLY A 44 -5.54 -9.30 0.37
N THR A 45 -4.81 -9.60 -0.71
CA THR A 45 -3.60 -10.44 -0.65
C THR A 45 -2.49 -9.75 0.14
N HIS A 46 -2.28 -8.46 -0.10
CA HIS A 46 -1.27 -7.69 0.63
C HIS A 46 -1.61 -7.57 2.11
N GLN A 47 -2.89 -7.31 2.43
CA GLN A 47 -3.36 -7.24 3.80
C GLN A 47 -3.17 -8.58 4.53
N ALA A 48 -3.49 -9.71 3.88
CA ALA A 48 -3.29 -11.04 4.45
C ALA A 48 -1.80 -11.35 4.69
N LEU A 49 -0.91 -10.81 3.84
CA LEU A 49 0.54 -10.97 3.97
C LEU A 49 1.14 -10.08 5.08
N THR A 50 0.69 -8.83 5.20
CA THR A 50 1.27 -7.87 6.15
C THR A 50 0.68 -8.00 7.54
N GLY A 51 -0.62 -8.27 7.67
CA GLY A 51 -1.35 -8.32 8.95
C GLY A 51 -1.47 -6.99 9.70
N ASP A 52 -0.60 -6.01 9.42
CA ASP A 52 -0.61 -4.67 9.99
C ASP A 52 -0.95 -3.62 8.92
N CYS A 53 -2.10 -2.96 9.11
CA CYS A 53 -2.61 -1.88 8.28
C CYS A 53 -1.61 -0.71 8.18
N LYS A 54 -0.80 -0.48 9.23
CA LYS A 54 0.18 0.62 9.28
C LYS A 54 1.40 0.39 8.39
N THR A 55 1.59 -0.82 7.88
CA THR A 55 2.64 -1.12 6.89
C THR A 55 2.51 -0.22 5.66
N CYS A 56 1.27 0.03 5.20
CA CYS A 56 0.99 0.91 4.07
C CYS A 56 0.31 2.21 4.53
N HIS A 57 -0.70 2.11 5.39
CA HIS A 57 -1.33 3.27 6.01
C HIS A 57 -0.54 3.72 7.23
N HIS A 58 0.70 4.18 7.01
CA HIS A 58 1.63 4.57 8.08
C HIS A 58 1.12 5.71 8.99
N MET A 59 0.12 6.47 8.54
CA MET A 59 -0.61 7.47 9.33
C MET A 59 -1.94 6.95 9.90
N GLY A 60 -2.30 5.69 9.65
CA GLY A 60 -3.58 5.07 10.00
C GLY A 60 -4.60 5.13 8.87
N VAL A 61 -5.45 4.09 8.78
CA VAL A 61 -6.43 3.90 7.69
C VAL A 61 -7.42 5.07 7.58
N GLY A 62 -7.80 5.67 8.71
CA GLY A 62 -8.71 6.82 8.76
C GLY A 62 -8.18 8.10 8.10
N ASN A 63 -6.88 8.18 7.79
CA ASN A 63 -6.29 9.32 7.09
C ASN A 63 -6.40 9.20 5.54
N GLY A 64 -7.06 8.15 5.05
CA GLY A 64 -7.31 7.93 3.63
C GLY A 64 -6.11 7.34 2.88
N GLY A 65 -6.15 7.46 1.55
CA GLY A 65 -5.09 6.98 0.67
C GLY A 65 -3.93 7.96 0.52
N CYS A 66 -2.85 7.53 -0.14
CA CYS A 66 -1.58 8.24 -0.24
C CYS A 66 -1.73 9.71 -0.66
N LYS A 67 -2.62 9.99 -1.61
CA LYS A 67 -2.90 11.34 -2.17
C LYS A 67 -3.53 12.32 -1.17
N GLY A 68 -3.98 11.86 0.00
CA GLY A 68 -4.46 12.75 1.07
C GLY A 68 -3.37 13.66 1.63
N CYS A 69 -2.11 13.21 1.54
CA CYS A 69 -0.93 13.95 2.01
C CYS A 69 0.15 14.09 0.91
N HIS A 70 0.45 13.03 0.16
CA HIS A 70 1.51 13.03 -0.84
C HIS A 70 1.11 13.76 -2.13
N GLY A 71 1.91 14.75 -2.52
CA GLY A 71 1.67 15.57 -3.71
C GLY A 71 0.59 16.65 -3.57
N ARG A 72 0.11 16.95 -2.35
CA ARG A 72 -0.94 17.96 -2.11
C ARG A 72 -0.41 19.40 -2.09
N ASP A 73 0.63 19.64 -1.29
CA ASP A 73 1.18 20.97 -1.01
C ASP A 73 2.71 21.01 -1.06
N GLY A 74 3.34 19.95 -1.59
CA GLY A 74 4.80 19.83 -1.73
C GLY A 74 5.55 19.58 -0.42
N ARG A 75 4.87 19.43 0.72
CA ARG A 75 5.51 19.14 2.02
C ARG A 75 6.09 17.73 2.11
N PHE A 76 5.55 16.81 1.33
CA PHE A 76 5.97 15.42 1.27
C PHE A 76 6.29 15.05 -0.18
N ALA A 77 7.00 13.93 -0.36
CA ALA A 77 7.18 13.33 -1.69
C ALA A 77 5.82 13.23 -2.41
N ASP A 78 5.84 13.37 -3.74
CA ASP A 78 4.63 13.20 -4.52
C ASP A 78 4.09 11.76 -4.39
N ALA A 79 2.81 11.58 -4.74
CA ALA A 79 2.15 10.29 -4.58
C ALA A 79 2.78 9.18 -5.44
N THR A 80 3.34 9.50 -6.61
CA THR A 80 3.99 8.50 -7.47
C THR A 80 5.26 7.98 -6.79
N THR A 81 6.11 8.90 -6.31
CA THR A 81 7.33 8.56 -5.58
C THR A 81 7.01 7.75 -4.32
N ALA A 82 6.07 8.22 -3.49
CA ALA A 82 5.71 7.53 -2.25
C ALA A 82 5.14 6.12 -2.48
N ILE A 83 4.34 5.93 -3.53
CA ILE A 83 3.81 4.61 -3.90
C ILE A 83 4.93 3.69 -4.37
N HIS A 84 5.80 4.15 -5.27
CA HIS A 84 6.92 3.33 -5.75
C HIS A 84 7.88 2.96 -4.63
N ASP A 85 8.24 3.89 -3.75
CA ASP A 85 9.14 3.60 -2.62
C ASP A 85 8.55 2.53 -1.69
N SER A 86 7.25 2.63 -1.37
CA SER A 86 6.58 1.66 -0.51
C SER A 86 6.47 0.29 -1.16
N CYS A 87 5.98 0.21 -2.40
CA CYS A 87 5.78 -1.06 -3.10
C CYS A 87 7.12 -1.72 -3.45
N ASN A 88 8.04 -0.98 -4.07
CA ASN A 88 9.31 -1.53 -4.53
C ASN A 88 10.23 -1.87 -3.36
N GLY A 89 10.22 -1.06 -2.28
CA GLY A 89 11.01 -1.35 -1.08
C GLY A 89 10.59 -2.68 -0.44
N CYS A 90 9.29 -2.83 -0.18
CA CYS A 90 8.71 -4.06 0.36
C CYS A 90 8.99 -5.29 -0.53
N HIS A 91 8.86 -5.15 -1.84
CA HIS A 91 9.14 -6.24 -2.78
C HIS A 91 10.63 -6.59 -2.85
N ALA A 92 11.51 -5.60 -2.81
CA ALA A 92 12.96 -5.81 -2.79
C ALA A 92 13.39 -6.53 -1.49
N GLU A 93 12.89 -6.11 -0.34
CA GLU A 93 13.14 -6.76 0.95
C GLU A 93 12.72 -8.23 0.96
N ARG A 94 11.62 -8.56 0.27
CA ARG A 94 11.10 -9.92 0.14
C ARG A 94 11.64 -10.68 -1.08
N ALA A 95 12.57 -10.08 -1.83
CA ALA A 95 13.13 -10.64 -3.05
C ALA A 95 12.07 -11.15 -4.06
N VAL A 96 11.01 -10.36 -4.26
CA VAL A 96 9.96 -10.68 -5.24
C VAL A 96 10.54 -10.57 -6.64
N ALA A 97 10.66 -11.71 -7.33
CA ALA A 97 11.32 -11.76 -8.62
C ALA A 97 10.65 -10.86 -9.67
N GLY A 98 11.44 -10.01 -10.32
CA GLY A 98 11.00 -9.13 -11.40
C GLY A 98 10.22 -7.89 -10.96
N SER A 99 10.08 -7.64 -9.65
CA SER A 99 9.33 -6.49 -9.13
C SER A 99 9.96 -5.14 -9.41
N ASP A 100 11.22 -5.13 -9.86
CA ASP A 100 11.97 -3.95 -10.28
C ASP A 100 11.60 -3.48 -11.70
N ALA A 101 10.96 -4.32 -12.50
CA ALA A 101 10.52 -3.96 -13.84
C ALA A 101 9.18 -3.20 -13.81
N CYS A 102 9.07 -2.10 -14.56
CA CYS A 102 7.83 -1.31 -14.64
C CYS A 102 6.60 -2.17 -15.04
N GLY A 103 6.82 -3.11 -15.96
CA GLY A 103 5.80 -4.03 -16.46
C GLY A 103 5.28 -5.04 -15.45
N PHE A 104 5.97 -5.22 -14.31
CA PHE A 104 5.52 -6.11 -13.24
C PHE A 104 4.24 -5.57 -12.59
N CYS A 105 4.22 -4.26 -12.29
CA CYS A 105 3.06 -3.60 -11.70
C CYS A 105 2.13 -3.00 -12.77
N HIS A 106 2.69 -2.45 -13.85
CA HIS A 106 1.94 -1.74 -14.89
C HIS A 106 1.86 -2.59 -16.16
N PRO A 107 0.76 -3.36 -16.39
CA PRO A 107 0.68 -4.25 -17.55
C PRO A 107 0.74 -3.45 -18.85
N GLY A 108 1.72 -3.78 -19.71
CA GLY A 108 1.94 -3.05 -20.96
C GLY A 108 2.66 -1.70 -20.80
N ALA A 109 3.29 -1.44 -19.65
CA ALA A 109 4.21 -0.32 -19.52
C ALA A 109 5.30 -0.40 -20.60
N VAL A 110 5.39 0.66 -21.41
CA VAL A 110 6.45 0.84 -22.39
C VAL A 110 7.62 1.51 -21.68
N GLY A 111 8.77 0.85 -21.65
CA GLY A 111 9.95 1.37 -20.97
C GLY A 111 10.61 2.50 -21.75
N THR A 112 11.01 3.56 -21.05
CA THR A 112 12.35 4.12 -21.28
C THR A 112 13.33 3.11 -20.72
N THR A 113 13.87 2.29 -21.60
CA THR A 113 14.81 1.22 -21.33
C THR A 113 16.11 1.76 -20.77
N GLU A 114 16.31 1.73 -19.45
CA GLU A 114 17.65 1.64 -18.84
C GLU A 114 17.58 0.82 -17.54
N SER A 115 17.17 -0.44 -17.66
CA SER A 115 17.69 -1.47 -16.76
C SER A 115 19.17 -1.65 -17.10
N ALA A 116 20.05 -1.04 -16.31
CA ALA A 116 21.48 -1.24 -16.43
C ALA A 116 21.81 -2.74 -16.24
N PRO A 117 22.60 -3.38 -17.13
CA PRO A 117 23.07 -4.73 -16.88
C PRO A 117 24.11 -4.71 -15.77
N SER A 118 23.91 -5.58 -14.79
CA SER A 118 24.94 -6.00 -13.84
C SER A 118 26.12 -6.62 -14.60
N ALA A 119 27.25 -5.92 -14.62
CA ALA A 119 28.52 -6.48 -15.04
C ALA A 119 29.67 -5.86 -14.22
N GLY A 120 30.10 -6.57 -13.17
CA GLY A 120 31.54 -6.71 -12.92
C GLY A 120 32.11 -7.74 -13.90
N PRO A 121 33.45 -7.92 -14.03
CA PRO A 121 34.49 -7.51 -13.09
C PRO A 121 35.66 -6.73 -13.73
N GLY A 122 36.50 -6.13 -12.87
CA GLY A 122 37.94 -5.99 -13.15
C GLY A 122 38.41 -4.70 -13.84
N GLY A 123 38.98 -3.80 -13.04
CA GLY A 123 39.77 -2.66 -13.53
C GLY A 123 40.69 -2.11 -12.46
N LYS A 124 41.85 -2.75 -12.26
CA LYS A 124 42.99 -2.16 -11.53
C LYS A 124 43.35 -0.82 -12.17
N GLY A 125 43.33 0.28 -11.42
CA GLY A 125 43.73 1.58 -11.98
C GLY A 125 43.91 2.69 -10.96
N LYS A 126 45.03 2.61 -10.22
CA LYS A 126 45.89 3.75 -9.88
C LYS A 126 45.37 4.86 -8.93
N ASN A 127 45.70 4.63 -7.65
CA ASN A 127 46.34 5.52 -6.67
C ASN A 127 46.05 7.05 -6.65
N ARG A 128 45.54 7.45 -5.47
CA ARG A 128 45.64 8.78 -4.84
C ARG A 128 47.06 9.35 -4.86
N ARG A 129 47.19 10.61 -5.28
CA ARG A 129 47.95 11.63 -4.55
C ARG A 129 47.48 13.01 -4.96
#